data_AF-A0A8T5H0A7-F1
#
_entry.id   AF-A0A8T5H0A7-F1
#
_cell.length_a   1.000
_cell.length_b   1.000
_cell.length_c   1.000
_cell.angle_alpha   90.00
_cell.angle_beta   90.00
_cell.angle_gamma   90.00
#
_symmetry.space_group_name_H-M   'P 1'
#
loop_
_entity.id
_entity.type
_entity.pdbx_description
1 polymer ?
#
loop_
_entity_poly.entity_id
_entity_poly.type
_entity_poly.pdbx_seq_one_letter_code
_entity_poly.pdbx_strand_id
1 'polypeptide(L)'
;MSKMAKRKTSNDFRSLELPDPYGHGFERIEDPLEHTRGQWEKLENRRRLAGNITRNRILLFWRSIAGLILAFFSLLGVLFPQQISEKSNLVFLLPVPILLATLPSIIASESAWHAMQARLSLREQGGFSSGGKHALRVQPGMDRILDGLKDHRRNNLVSTVLIGLSLGLMLLSLSPPPGSVAWNLALVIAMSSGFMYTFHAQHTLDYVRQLGDKFSNLVFHAPTHHPTQLGSILGDLLVTHLDPDLYLEWREWRSDFNKALIPGYDKSQALERLLYILYLHNEDVLTTQKVPVELAIFMKQNSIRGLLLEEDNRFNWRTLQRLISHAKAWQPSAFDLLDRLQNDLLSGRPELIRSKWRMDVSIDEKS
;
A
#
# COMPACT_ATOMS: atom_id res chain seq x y z
N MET A 1 -72.21 41.83 -23.25
CA MET A 1 -70.84 42.04 -23.78
C MET A 1 -69.98 42.63 -22.67
N SER A 2 -68.81 42.03 -22.50
CA SER A 2 -67.79 42.17 -21.45
C SER A 2 -67.52 43.57 -20.88
N LYS A 3 -67.50 43.69 -19.54
CA LYS A 3 -66.65 44.65 -18.81
C LYS A 3 -66.08 44.02 -17.55
N MET A 4 -64.76 44.20 -17.42
CA MET A 4 -63.85 43.79 -16.36
C MET A 4 -64.37 44.03 -14.94
N ALA A 5 -64.13 43.06 -14.06
CA ALA A 5 -63.92 43.29 -12.63
C ALA A 5 -62.70 42.48 -12.18
N LYS A 6 -61.58 43.18 -11.95
CA LYS A 6 -60.36 42.65 -11.34
C LYS A 6 -60.70 42.15 -9.93
N ARG A 7 -60.59 40.85 -9.69
CA ARG A 7 -60.63 40.27 -8.34
C ARG A 7 -59.20 40.24 -7.80
N LYS A 8 -58.91 41.14 -6.85
CA LYS A 8 -57.75 41.05 -5.96
C LYS A 8 -57.93 39.81 -5.09
N THR A 9 -57.01 38.86 -5.16
CA THR A 9 -56.81 37.85 -4.12
C THR A 9 -55.38 37.96 -3.66
N SER A 10 -55.23 38.61 -2.52
CA SER A 10 -54.08 38.53 -1.63
C SER A 10 -53.79 37.07 -1.28
N ASN A 11 -52.57 36.63 -1.50
CA ASN A 11 -51.96 35.57 -0.70
C ASN A 11 -50.52 35.97 -0.47
N ASP A 12 -50.38 36.85 0.53
CA ASP A 12 -49.14 37.25 1.16
C ASP A 12 -48.71 36.09 2.08
N PHE A 13 -48.31 34.96 1.49
CA PHE A 13 -47.54 33.94 2.19
C PHE A 13 -46.08 34.17 1.82
N ARG A 14 -45.47 35.18 2.47
CA ARG A 14 -44.03 35.17 2.68
C ARG A 14 -43.72 33.90 3.47
N SER A 15 -43.23 32.88 2.79
CA SER A 15 -42.43 31.85 3.43
C SER A 15 -41.38 32.57 4.27
N LEU A 16 -41.52 32.54 5.59
CA LEU A 16 -40.45 32.91 6.49
C LEU A 16 -39.27 32.02 6.11
N GLU A 17 -38.31 32.57 5.38
CA GLU A 17 -37.02 31.94 5.19
C GLU A 17 -36.49 31.67 6.60
N LEU A 18 -36.39 30.38 6.93
CA LEU A 18 -35.74 29.94 8.15
C LEU A 18 -34.36 30.61 8.15
N PRO A 19 -33.94 31.25 9.26
CA PRO A 19 -32.61 31.81 9.35
C PRO A 19 -31.60 30.70 9.04
N ASP A 20 -30.86 30.84 7.94
CA ASP A 20 -29.77 29.93 7.62
C ASP A 20 -28.75 30.05 8.76
N PRO A 21 -28.52 28.99 9.56
CA PRO A 21 -27.58 29.03 10.67
C PRO A 21 -26.14 29.31 10.21
N TYR A 22 -25.89 29.24 8.90
CA TYR A 22 -24.60 29.53 8.31
C TYR A 22 -24.54 30.89 7.62
N GLY A 23 -25.62 31.66 7.46
CA GLY A 23 -25.56 33.00 6.85
C GLY A 23 -25.16 33.03 5.36
N HIS A 24 -25.74 33.96 4.62
CA HIS A 24 -25.37 34.20 3.22
C HIS A 24 -23.98 34.84 3.15
N GLY A 25 -22.98 34.03 2.81
CA GLY A 25 -21.56 34.38 2.83
C GLY A 25 -20.62 33.18 3.03
N PHE A 26 -21.17 32.02 3.42
CA PHE A 26 -20.46 30.75 3.51
C PHE A 26 -20.76 29.83 2.32
N GLU A 27 -20.97 30.40 1.13
CA GLU A 27 -20.68 29.64 -0.09
C GLU A 27 -19.20 29.27 -0.01
N ARG A 28 -18.91 28.01 0.35
CA ARG A 28 -17.54 27.51 0.34
C ARG A 28 -17.02 27.74 -1.07
N ILE A 29 -16.10 28.70 -1.21
CA ILE A 29 -15.47 29.05 -2.49
C ILE A 29 -14.76 27.83 -3.09
N GLU A 30 -14.44 26.82 -2.26
CA GLU A 30 -13.86 25.54 -2.65
C GLU A 30 -14.83 24.39 -2.42
N ASP A 31 -14.98 23.52 -3.44
CA ASP A 31 -15.72 22.27 -3.34
C ASP A 31 -15.05 21.37 -2.28
N PRO A 32 -15.76 20.93 -1.22
CA PRO A 32 -15.20 20.02 -0.22
C PRO A 32 -14.60 18.73 -0.82
N LEU A 33 -15.11 18.27 -1.97
CA LEU A 33 -14.56 17.12 -2.68
C LEU A 33 -13.19 17.41 -3.26
N GLU A 34 -13.04 18.57 -3.93
CA GLU A 34 -11.76 18.99 -4.53
C GLU A 34 -10.70 19.21 -3.45
N HIS A 35 -11.06 19.85 -2.34
CA HIS A 35 -10.15 20.03 -1.21
C HIS A 35 -9.70 18.67 -0.64
N THR A 36 -10.61 17.73 -0.40
CA THR A 36 -10.26 16.39 0.12
C THR A 36 -9.41 15.61 -0.89
N ARG A 37 -9.66 15.78 -2.20
CA ARG A 37 -8.87 15.17 -3.27
C ARG A 37 -7.44 15.72 -3.28
N GLY A 38 -7.28 17.04 -3.24
CA GLY A 38 -5.97 17.68 -3.17
C GLY A 38 -5.19 17.28 -1.92
N GLN A 39 -5.87 17.15 -0.78
CA GLN A 39 -5.25 16.64 0.45
C GLN A 39 -4.76 15.20 0.29
N TRP A 40 -5.60 14.31 -0.24
CA TRP A 40 -5.22 12.92 -0.49
C TRP A 40 -4.01 12.82 -1.44
N GLU A 41 -4.03 13.53 -2.57
CA GLU A 41 -2.93 13.51 -3.55
C GLU A 41 -1.63 14.01 -2.95
N LYS A 42 -1.67 15.11 -2.18
CA LYS A 42 -0.49 15.65 -1.49
C LYS A 42 0.09 14.64 -0.50
N LEU A 43 -0.75 13.98 0.28
CA LEU A 43 -0.33 12.98 1.27
C LEU A 43 0.22 11.72 0.59
N GLU A 44 -0.44 11.24 -0.48
CA GLU A 44 -0.01 10.08 -1.25
C GLU A 44 1.34 10.33 -1.95
N ASN A 45 1.53 11.53 -2.54
CA ASN A 45 2.80 11.92 -3.14
C ASN A 45 3.92 11.99 -2.10
N ARG A 46 3.62 12.54 -0.91
CA ARG A 46 4.58 12.59 0.21
C ARG A 46 4.94 11.18 0.69
N ARG A 47 3.96 10.28 0.80
CA ARG A 47 4.16 8.87 1.14
C ARG A 47 5.07 8.18 0.15
N ARG A 48 4.78 8.30 -1.15
CA ARG A 48 5.57 7.69 -2.22
C ARG A 48 7.00 8.22 -2.26
N LEU A 49 7.18 9.54 -2.16
CA LEU A 49 8.51 10.15 -2.17
C LEU A 49 9.35 9.68 -0.98
N ALA A 50 8.82 9.83 0.24
CA ALA A 50 9.54 9.45 1.45
C ALA A 50 9.75 7.92 1.53
N GLY A 51 8.75 7.14 1.12
CA GLY A 51 8.83 5.68 1.04
C GLY A 51 9.87 5.19 0.02
N ASN A 52 9.95 5.82 -1.15
CA ASN A 52 10.95 5.50 -2.18
C ASN A 52 12.37 5.81 -1.70
N ILE A 53 12.58 6.93 -1.01
CA ILE A 53 13.86 7.24 -0.36
C ILE A 53 14.20 6.13 0.64
N THR A 54 13.25 5.78 1.52
CA THR A 54 13.47 4.78 2.57
C THR A 54 13.76 3.40 2.00
N ARG A 55 13.22 3.06 0.82
CA ARG A 55 13.43 1.76 0.15
C ARG A 55 14.85 1.58 -0.42
N ASN A 56 15.67 2.63 -0.45
CA ASN A 56 17.05 2.52 -0.90
C ASN A 56 17.83 1.52 -0.03
N ARG A 57 18.48 0.54 -0.66
CA ARG A 57 19.25 -0.52 0.00
C ARG A 57 20.28 0.03 0.99
N ILE A 58 20.93 1.14 0.65
CA ILE A 58 21.93 1.79 1.52
C ILE A 58 21.28 2.33 2.80
N LEU A 59 20.13 3.01 2.67
CA LEU A 59 19.43 3.57 3.83
C LEU A 59 18.82 2.48 4.70
N LEU A 60 18.31 1.40 4.11
CA LEU A 60 17.84 0.22 4.85
C LEU A 60 18.96 -0.43 5.64
N PHE A 61 20.11 -0.67 5.00
CA PHE A 61 21.29 -1.23 5.67
C PHE A 61 21.77 -0.33 6.80
N TRP A 62 21.86 0.98 6.53
CA TRP A 62 22.28 1.95 7.52
C TRP A 62 21.32 2.02 8.72
N ARG A 63 20.00 2.03 8.48
CA ARG A 63 18.97 1.94 9.53
C ARG A 63 19.17 0.69 10.40
N SER A 64 19.49 -0.46 9.78
CA SER A 64 19.69 -1.72 10.49
C SER A 64 20.95 -1.78 11.36
N ILE A 65 21.95 -0.91 11.13
CA ILE A 65 23.25 -0.94 11.84
C ILE A 65 23.46 0.31 12.72
N ALA A 66 22.74 1.40 12.47
CA ALA A 66 22.87 2.66 13.19
C ALA A 66 22.82 2.51 14.73
N GLY A 67 21.94 1.64 15.24
CA GLY A 67 21.86 1.35 16.67
C GLY A 67 23.10 0.68 17.26
N LEU A 68 23.70 -0.24 16.49
CA LEU A 68 24.91 -0.95 16.89
C LEU A 68 26.09 0.02 16.95
N ILE A 69 26.16 0.96 16.00
CA ILE A 69 27.16 2.03 16.01
C ILE A 69 27.00 2.90 17.25
N LEU A 70 25.77 3.34 17.59
CA LEU A 70 25.51 4.09 18.82
C LEU A 70 25.91 3.30 20.08
N ALA A 71 25.58 2.00 20.12
CA ALA A 71 25.94 1.14 21.22
C ALA A 71 27.46 1.00 21.37
N PHE A 72 28.17 0.84 20.27
CA PHE A 72 29.62 0.74 20.24
C PHE A 72 30.30 2.04 20.71
N PHE A 73 29.86 3.20 20.22
CA PHE A 73 30.39 4.50 20.69
C PHE A 73 30.10 4.74 22.17
N SER A 74 28.91 4.35 22.65
CA SER A 74 28.57 4.44 24.07
C SER A 74 29.47 3.55 24.93
N LEU A 75 29.74 2.31 24.48
CA LEU A 75 30.65 1.39 25.15
C LEU A 75 32.09 1.95 25.21
N LEU A 76 32.60 2.50 24.11
CA LEU A 76 33.90 3.15 24.09
C LEU A 76 33.97 4.32 25.07
N GLY A 77 32.89 5.10 25.21
CA GLY A 77 32.81 6.18 26.19
C GLY A 77 32.86 5.71 27.65
N VAL A 78 32.40 4.49 27.94
CA VAL A 78 32.53 3.88 29.28
C VAL A 78 33.94 3.36 29.52
N LEU A 79 34.55 2.70 28.52
CA LEU A 79 35.87 2.08 28.64
C LEU A 79 37.02 3.09 28.62
N PHE A 80 36.88 4.17 27.84
CA PHE A 80 37.92 5.18 27.59
C PHE A 80 37.38 6.61 27.77
N PRO A 81 36.93 6.98 28.99
CA PRO A 81 36.19 8.22 29.21
C PRO A 81 37.01 9.49 28.90
N GLN A 82 38.31 9.50 29.23
CA GLN A 82 39.18 10.66 28.99
C GLN A 82 39.36 10.92 27.48
N GLN A 83 39.68 9.88 26.72
CA GLN A 83 39.93 9.97 25.28
C GLN A 83 38.67 10.33 24.49
N ILE A 84 37.50 9.87 24.93
CA ILE A 84 36.22 10.18 24.28
C ILE A 84 35.75 11.60 24.63
N SER A 85 35.98 12.06 25.86
CA SER A 85 35.65 13.44 26.28
C SER A 85 36.42 14.48 25.46
N GLU A 86 37.70 14.24 25.20
CA GLU A 86 38.54 15.10 24.33
C GLU A 86 38.01 15.23 22.90
N LYS A 87 37.25 14.23 22.43
CA LYS A 87 36.65 14.18 21.07
C LYS A 87 35.14 14.42 21.07
N SER A 88 34.62 15.13 22.07
CA SER A 88 33.19 15.46 22.24
C SER A 88 32.48 15.97 20.98
N ASN A 89 33.19 16.70 20.10
CA ASN A 89 32.66 17.19 18.82
C ASN A 89 32.10 16.08 17.91
N LEU A 90 32.61 14.86 17.99
CA LEU A 90 32.12 13.73 17.19
C LEU A 90 30.71 13.29 17.60
N VAL A 91 30.34 13.48 18.86
CA VAL A 91 29.00 13.12 19.37
C VAL A 91 27.91 13.95 18.69
N PHE A 92 28.21 15.19 18.31
CA PHE A 92 27.26 16.06 17.59
C PHE A 92 27.08 15.68 16.12
N LEU A 93 28.00 14.90 15.53
CA LEU A 93 27.89 14.43 14.15
C LEU A 93 27.07 13.13 14.01
N LEU A 94 27.00 12.31 15.07
CA LEU A 94 26.28 11.04 15.06
C LEU A 94 24.75 11.13 14.80
N PRO A 95 24.02 12.17 15.25
CA PRO A 95 22.58 12.29 14.98
C PRO A 95 22.24 12.43 13.49
N VAL A 96 23.09 13.13 12.71
CA VAL A 96 22.80 13.49 11.31
C VAL A 96 22.52 12.25 10.44
N PRO A 97 23.42 11.26 10.34
CA PRO A 97 23.17 10.10 9.49
C PRO A 97 22.01 9.22 10.03
N ILE A 98 21.76 9.21 11.33
CA ILE A 98 20.68 8.41 11.94
C ILE A 98 19.30 9.01 11.61
N LEU A 99 19.19 10.33 11.69
CA LEU A 99 18.00 11.06 11.28
C LEU A 99 17.71 10.87 9.79
N LEU A 100 18.74 10.90 8.93
CA LEU A 100 18.57 10.60 7.50
C LEU A 100 18.03 9.19 7.22
N ALA A 101 18.35 8.21 8.08
CA ALA A 101 17.87 6.83 7.95
C ALA A 101 16.40 6.64 8.42
N THR A 102 15.94 7.49 9.34
CA THR A 102 14.71 7.25 10.11
C THR A 102 13.59 8.25 9.83
N LEU A 103 13.93 9.52 9.58
CA LEU A 103 12.93 10.54 9.26
C LEU A 103 12.10 10.18 8.01
N PRO A 104 12.68 9.69 6.90
CA PRO A 104 11.88 9.29 5.75
C PRO A 104 10.85 8.20 6.08
N SER A 105 11.17 7.24 6.95
CA SER A 105 10.25 6.16 7.33
C SER A 105 9.09 6.68 8.18
N ILE A 106 9.36 7.61 9.10
CA ILE A 106 8.34 8.26 9.94
C ILE A 106 7.40 9.08 9.05
N ILE A 107 7.96 9.92 8.17
CA ILE A 107 7.18 10.74 7.24
C ILE A 107 6.29 9.87 6.35
N ALA A 108 6.84 8.79 5.78
CA ALA A 108 6.10 7.88 4.93
C ALA A 108 4.98 7.14 5.68
N SER A 109 5.22 6.72 6.93
CA SER A 109 4.21 6.04 7.75
C SER A 109 3.06 6.96 8.17
N GLU A 110 3.35 8.19 8.58
CA GLU A 110 2.30 9.16 8.96
C GLU A 110 1.49 9.60 7.73
N SER A 111 2.17 9.86 6.62
CA SER A 111 1.48 10.16 5.36
C SER A 111 0.65 9.00 4.84
N ALA A 112 1.08 7.74 5.02
CA ALA A 112 0.28 6.57 4.67
C ALA A 112 -1.04 6.49 5.43
N TRP A 113 -0.99 6.71 6.75
CA TRP A 113 -2.20 6.72 7.59
C TRP A 113 -3.17 7.84 7.17
N HIS A 114 -2.68 9.07 7.06
CA HIS A 114 -3.53 10.20 6.69
C HIS A 114 -4.02 10.11 5.23
N ALA A 115 -3.20 9.62 4.30
CA ALA A 115 -3.62 9.37 2.92
C ALA A 115 -4.75 8.33 2.88
N MET A 116 -4.66 7.27 3.68
CA MET A 116 -5.72 6.26 3.76
C MET A 116 -7.02 6.84 4.31
N GLN A 117 -6.94 7.65 5.39
CA GLN A 117 -8.11 8.33 5.94
C GLN A 117 -8.77 9.28 4.93
N ALA A 118 -7.98 10.11 4.26
CA ALA A 118 -8.47 11.05 3.23
C ALA A 118 -9.09 10.31 2.05
N ARG A 119 -8.50 9.18 1.65
CA ARG A 119 -9.00 8.33 0.58
C ARG A 119 -10.33 7.65 0.94
N LEU A 120 -10.45 7.14 2.17
CA LEU A 120 -11.71 6.59 2.67
C LEU A 120 -12.82 7.65 2.69
N SER A 121 -12.54 8.86 3.18
CA SER A 121 -13.53 9.94 3.15
C SER A 121 -13.92 10.34 1.73
N LEU A 122 -12.97 10.37 0.78
CA LEU A 122 -13.28 10.64 -0.63
C LEU A 122 -14.22 9.58 -1.22
N ARG A 123 -13.98 8.31 -0.91
CA ARG A 123 -14.84 7.20 -1.36
C ARG A 123 -16.23 7.27 -0.75
N GLU A 124 -16.35 7.63 0.52
CA GLU A 124 -17.62 7.83 1.21
C GLU A 124 -18.43 9.01 0.64
N GLN A 125 -17.74 10.08 0.24
CA GLN A 125 -18.37 11.27 -0.35
C GLN A 125 -18.70 11.09 -1.85
N GLY A 126 -18.13 10.08 -2.52
CA GLY A 126 -18.30 9.86 -3.96
C GLY A 126 -17.34 10.68 -4.84
N GLY A 127 -16.23 11.17 -4.27
CA GLY A 127 -15.25 12.04 -4.94
C GLY A 127 -14.34 11.36 -5.97
N PHE A 128 -14.68 10.15 -6.44
CA PHE A 128 -13.94 9.42 -7.47
C PHE A 128 -14.72 9.40 -8.79
N SER A 129 -14.05 9.03 -9.89
CA SER A 129 -14.55 9.02 -11.28
C SER A 129 -15.94 8.38 -11.46
N SER A 130 -16.28 7.39 -10.63
CA SER A 130 -17.56 6.68 -10.69
C SER A 130 -18.73 7.42 -10.03
N GLY A 131 -18.49 8.50 -9.27
CA GLY A 131 -19.51 9.26 -8.53
C GLY A 131 -20.24 8.47 -7.42
N GLY A 132 -19.91 7.19 -7.27
CA GLY A 132 -20.55 6.26 -6.33
C GLY A 132 -19.99 6.44 -4.92
N LYS A 133 -20.89 6.53 -3.94
CA LYS A 133 -20.52 6.52 -2.52
C LYS A 133 -20.26 5.10 -2.05
N HIS A 134 -19.08 4.88 -1.46
CA HIS A 134 -18.67 3.58 -0.97
C HIS A 134 -18.19 3.68 0.49
N ALA A 135 -18.94 3.04 1.40
CA ALA A 135 -18.58 2.94 2.82
C ALA A 135 -17.52 1.85 3.04
N LEU A 136 -16.29 2.14 2.63
CA LEU A 136 -15.16 1.20 2.68
C LEU A 136 -14.77 0.78 4.11
N ARG A 137 -15.04 1.61 5.12
CA ARG A 137 -14.72 1.32 6.53
C ARG A 137 -15.45 0.09 7.09
N VAL A 138 -16.57 -0.29 6.49
CA VAL A 138 -17.41 -1.41 6.94
C VAL A 138 -17.11 -2.68 6.13
N GLN A 139 -16.25 -2.59 5.10
CA GLN A 139 -15.93 -3.75 4.28
C GLN A 139 -14.97 -4.70 5.02
N PRO A 140 -15.17 -6.02 4.89
CA PRO A 140 -14.34 -7.00 5.57
C PRO A 140 -12.88 -6.83 5.17
N GLY A 141 -11.97 -6.99 6.14
CA GLY A 141 -10.53 -6.85 5.94
C GLY A 141 -10.01 -5.40 6.04
N MET A 142 -10.88 -4.38 6.00
CA MET A 142 -10.46 -2.97 6.17
C MET A 142 -9.86 -2.71 7.56
N ASP A 143 -10.42 -3.33 8.59
CA ASP A 143 -10.01 -3.20 9.99
C ASP A 143 -8.54 -3.58 10.15
N ARG A 144 -8.14 -4.70 9.54
CA ARG A 144 -6.77 -5.20 9.55
C ARG A 144 -5.80 -4.28 8.81
N ILE A 145 -6.24 -3.64 7.72
CA ILE A 145 -5.45 -2.62 7.01
C ILE A 145 -5.22 -1.41 7.91
N LEU A 146 -6.28 -0.92 8.54
CA LEU A 146 -6.21 0.24 9.44
C LEU A 146 -5.33 -0.06 10.66
N ASP A 147 -5.47 -1.24 11.26
CA ASP A 147 -4.66 -1.64 12.40
C ASP A 147 -3.20 -1.90 12.00
N GLY A 148 -2.96 -2.47 10.81
CA GLY A 148 -1.62 -2.57 10.22
C GLY A 148 -0.96 -1.19 10.10
N LEU A 149 -1.65 -0.19 9.54
CA LEU A 149 -1.13 1.17 9.44
C LEU A 149 -0.88 1.82 10.82
N LYS A 150 -1.74 1.57 11.81
CA LYS A 150 -1.49 2.02 13.19
C LYS A 150 -0.28 1.34 13.81
N ASP A 151 -0.11 0.04 13.59
CA ASP A 151 1.03 -0.73 14.09
C ASP A 151 2.35 -0.23 13.48
N HIS A 152 2.36 0.14 12.19
CA HIS A 152 3.49 0.82 11.56
C HIS A 152 3.88 2.12 12.26
N ARG A 153 2.88 2.95 12.61
CA ARG A 153 3.11 4.19 13.35
C ARG A 153 3.67 3.90 14.75
N ARG A 154 3.11 2.92 15.46
CA ARG A 154 3.61 2.48 16.77
C ARG A 154 5.07 2.01 16.67
N ASN A 155 5.40 1.22 15.66
CA ASN A 155 6.76 0.72 15.42
C ASN A 155 7.76 1.86 15.12
N ASN A 156 7.34 2.88 14.37
CA ASN A 156 8.16 4.08 14.16
C ASN A 156 8.30 4.94 15.43
N LEU A 157 7.26 5.02 16.27
CA LEU A 157 7.33 5.69 17.57
C LEU A 157 8.33 4.98 18.50
N VAL A 158 8.27 3.65 18.60
CA VAL A 158 9.24 2.85 19.36
C VAL A 158 10.66 3.10 18.84
N SER A 159 10.86 3.11 17.51
CA SER A 159 12.16 3.44 16.90
C SER A 159 12.66 4.83 17.34
N THR A 160 11.77 5.82 17.31
CA THR A 160 12.07 7.21 17.67
C THR A 160 12.42 7.34 19.15
N VAL A 161 11.70 6.65 20.03
CA VAL A 161 11.98 6.64 21.48
C VAL A 161 13.33 5.98 21.76
N LEU A 162 13.63 4.84 21.16
CA LEU A 162 14.89 4.12 21.40
C LEU A 162 16.11 4.93 20.91
N ILE A 163 16.03 5.49 19.70
CA ILE A 163 17.10 6.37 19.17
C ILE A 163 17.20 7.65 19.99
N GLY A 164 16.06 8.28 20.29
CA GLY A 164 16.00 9.53 21.05
C GLY A 164 16.57 9.37 22.46
N LEU A 165 16.27 8.24 23.12
CA LEU A 165 16.84 7.89 24.42
C LEU A 165 18.35 7.66 24.32
N SER A 166 18.81 6.91 23.32
CA SER A 166 20.24 6.63 23.11
C SER A 166 21.03 7.92 22.85
N LEU A 167 20.62 8.71 21.85
CA LEU A 167 21.27 9.98 21.51
C LEU A 167 21.13 11.02 22.64
N GLY A 168 19.95 11.12 23.26
CA GLY A 168 19.69 12.05 24.35
C GLY A 168 20.60 11.79 25.54
N LEU A 169 20.77 10.52 25.93
CA LEU A 169 21.66 10.16 27.03
C LEU A 169 23.15 10.28 26.67
N MET A 170 23.54 9.99 25.42
CA MET A 170 24.90 10.30 24.94
C MET A 170 25.19 11.80 24.99
N LEU A 171 24.21 12.66 24.69
CA LEU A 171 24.37 14.12 24.78
C LEU A 171 24.41 14.60 26.24
N LEU A 172 23.55 14.03 27.10
CA LEU A 172 23.54 14.35 28.53
C LEU A 172 24.82 13.90 29.24
N SER A 173 25.48 12.85 28.76
CA SER A 173 26.73 12.39 29.34
C SER A 173 27.87 13.40 29.17
N LEU A 174 27.78 14.38 28.26
CA LEU A 174 28.83 15.41 28.12
C LEU A 174 28.93 16.37 29.31
N SER A 175 27.88 16.47 30.16
CA SER A 175 27.86 17.42 31.28
C SER A 175 28.62 16.91 32.52
N PRO A 176 28.43 15.66 32.98
CA PRO A 176 29.20 15.11 34.09
C PRO A 176 30.70 14.94 33.78
N PRO A 177 31.57 14.92 34.81
CA PRO A 177 32.97 14.59 34.64
C PRO A 177 33.17 13.20 33.99
N PRO A 178 34.15 13.06 33.07
CA PRO A 178 34.43 11.79 32.42
C PRO A 178 34.73 10.68 33.43
N GLY A 179 34.08 9.52 33.28
CA GLY A 179 34.27 8.37 34.17
C GLY A 179 33.52 8.44 35.50
N SER A 180 32.77 9.51 35.76
CA SER A 180 31.85 9.58 36.91
C SER A 180 30.73 8.54 36.81
N VAL A 181 30.06 8.26 37.94
CA VAL A 181 28.90 7.34 37.97
C VAL A 181 27.80 7.82 37.02
N ALA A 182 27.53 9.13 36.98
CA ALA A 182 26.52 9.71 36.09
C ALA A 182 26.90 9.56 34.60
N TRP A 183 28.16 9.77 34.25
CA TRP A 183 28.70 9.54 32.91
C TRP A 183 28.50 8.08 32.47
N ASN A 184 28.95 7.13 33.29
CA ASN A 184 28.89 5.71 32.99
C ASN A 184 27.44 5.21 32.90
N LEU A 185 26.56 5.64 33.82
CA LEU A 185 25.15 5.25 33.82
C LEU A 185 24.43 5.73 32.56
N ALA A 186 24.64 7.00 32.17
CA ALA A 186 24.04 7.55 30.96
C ALA A 186 24.46 6.76 29.71
N LEU A 187 25.76 6.46 29.59
CA LEU A 187 26.28 5.71 28.45
C LEU A 187 25.86 4.24 28.43
N VAL A 188 25.72 3.57 29.58
CA VAL A 188 25.23 2.18 29.65
C VAL A 188 23.76 2.09 29.20
N ILE A 189 22.93 3.04 29.62
CA ILE A 189 21.52 3.09 29.17
C ILE A 189 21.44 3.47 27.69
N ALA A 190 22.30 4.39 27.22
CA ALA A 190 22.40 4.74 25.82
C ALA A 190 22.82 3.55 24.94
N MET A 191 23.80 2.78 25.42
CA MET A 191 24.28 1.54 24.80
C MET A 191 23.15 0.52 24.67
N SER A 192 22.43 0.26 25.77
CA SER A 192 21.33 -0.71 25.81
C SER A 192 20.21 -0.32 24.83
N SER A 193 19.90 0.97 24.77
CA SER A 193 18.87 1.52 23.87
C SER A 193 19.29 1.45 22.39
N GLY A 194 20.56 1.70 22.07
CA GLY A 194 21.11 1.53 20.73
C GLY A 194 21.08 0.06 20.26
N PHE A 195 21.42 -0.88 21.15
CA PHE A 195 21.31 -2.30 20.86
C PHE A 195 19.85 -2.73 20.63
N MET A 196 18.94 -2.31 21.50
CA MET A 196 17.50 -2.59 21.37
C MET A 196 16.92 -2.01 20.06
N TYR A 197 17.33 -0.80 19.68
CA TYR A 197 16.96 -0.20 18.41
C TYR A 197 17.41 -1.05 17.21
N THR A 198 18.60 -1.64 17.26
CA THR A 198 19.13 -2.50 16.19
C THR A 198 18.20 -3.70 15.94
N PHE A 199 17.81 -4.39 17.01
CA PHE A 199 16.89 -5.52 16.92
C PHE A 199 15.52 -5.07 16.37
N HIS A 200 14.98 -3.97 16.90
CA HIS A 200 13.71 -3.41 16.44
C HIS A 200 13.76 -2.95 14.97
N ALA A 201 14.87 -2.37 14.52
CA ALA A 201 15.07 -1.94 13.14
C ALA A 201 15.13 -3.13 12.17
N GLN A 202 15.69 -4.26 12.58
CA GLN A 202 15.68 -5.51 11.82
C GLN A 202 14.28 -6.12 11.76
N HIS A 203 13.58 -6.18 12.89
CA HIS A 203 12.21 -6.71 12.94
C HIS A 203 11.23 -5.90 12.09
N THR A 204 11.43 -4.58 11.98
CA THR A 204 10.55 -3.68 11.23
C THR A 204 10.97 -3.46 9.78
N LEU A 205 11.94 -4.21 9.27
CA LEU A 205 12.55 -3.95 7.96
C LEU A 205 11.58 -4.11 6.79
N ASP A 206 10.79 -5.19 6.78
CA ASP A 206 9.88 -5.49 5.67
C ASP A 206 8.73 -4.51 5.58
N TYR A 207 8.22 -4.09 6.73
CA TYR A 207 7.26 -3.00 6.86
C TYR A 207 7.78 -1.71 6.22
N VAL A 208 9.03 -1.35 6.50
CA VAL A 208 9.63 -0.13 5.95
C VAL A 208 9.81 -0.22 4.42
N ARG A 209 10.11 -1.39 3.88
CA ARG A 209 10.25 -1.62 2.43
C ARG A 209 8.94 -1.36 1.65
N GLN A 210 7.79 -1.57 2.27
CA GLN A 210 6.47 -1.46 1.65
C GLN A 210 5.94 -0.02 1.58
N LEU A 211 6.51 0.91 2.36
CA LEU A 211 6.01 2.29 2.47
C LEU A 211 6.02 3.08 1.15
N GLY A 212 6.90 2.73 0.21
CA GLY A 212 6.98 3.35 -1.12
C GLY A 212 6.15 2.63 -2.20
N ASP A 213 5.43 1.56 -1.86
CA ASP A 213 4.74 0.74 -2.84
C ASP A 213 3.44 1.41 -3.36
N LYS A 214 3.12 1.21 -4.65
CA LYS A 214 1.81 1.51 -5.27
C LYS A 214 0.65 0.71 -4.63
N PHE A 215 0.90 -0.50 -4.15
CA PHE A 215 -0.06 -1.38 -3.46
C PHE A 215 0.35 -1.59 -1.99
N SER A 216 0.59 -0.49 -1.27
CA SER A 216 1.09 -0.54 0.13
C SER A 216 0.18 -1.30 1.09
N ASN A 217 -1.13 -1.35 0.81
CA ASN A 217 -2.11 -1.90 1.72
C ASN A 217 -2.39 -3.40 1.49
N LEU A 218 -1.95 -3.93 0.34
CA LEU A 218 -2.23 -5.31 -0.08
C LEU A 218 -1.70 -6.33 0.94
N VAL A 219 -0.54 -6.04 1.55
CA VAL A 219 0.10 -6.92 2.55
C VAL A 219 -0.70 -7.05 3.84
N PHE A 220 -1.49 -6.02 4.20
CA PHE A 220 -2.33 -6.08 5.41
C PHE A 220 -3.66 -6.77 5.15
N HIS A 221 -4.07 -6.89 3.90
CA HIS A 221 -5.30 -7.54 3.53
C HIS A 221 -5.13 -9.06 3.55
N ALA A 222 -5.94 -9.73 4.36
CA ALA A 222 -6.09 -11.18 4.33
C ALA A 222 -7.55 -11.48 3.96
N PRO A 223 -7.82 -12.18 2.84
CA PRO A 223 -9.19 -12.49 2.46
C PRO A 223 -9.83 -13.40 3.51
N THR A 224 -11.06 -13.06 3.91
CA THR A 224 -11.85 -13.89 4.85
C THR A 224 -12.85 -14.80 4.12
N HIS A 225 -13.06 -14.59 2.83
CA HIS A 225 -14.00 -15.33 2.01
C HIS A 225 -13.38 -15.69 0.68
N HIS A 226 -13.33 -16.99 0.37
CA HIS A 226 -13.06 -17.48 -0.97
C HIS A 226 -14.39 -17.90 -1.61
N PRO A 227 -14.62 -17.57 -2.89
CA PRO A 227 -15.82 -18.02 -3.59
C PRO A 227 -15.83 -19.56 -3.63
N THR A 228 -16.97 -20.17 -3.30
CA THR A 228 -17.15 -21.63 -3.27
C THR A 228 -17.24 -22.24 -4.67
N GLN A 229 -17.47 -21.42 -5.69
CA GLN A 229 -17.46 -21.80 -7.10
C GLN A 229 -16.60 -20.80 -7.87
N LEU A 230 -15.58 -21.30 -8.57
CA LEU A 230 -14.74 -20.49 -9.45
C LEU A 230 -15.37 -20.48 -10.84
N GLY A 231 -15.76 -19.29 -11.31
CA GLY A 231 -16.13 -19.08 -12.71
C GLY A 231 -14.91 -18.82 -13.59
N SER A 232 -13.88 -18.17 -13.03
CA SER A 232 -12.56 -17.97 -13.63
C SER A 232 -11.49 -18.24 -12.59
N ILE A 233 -10.49 -19.09 -12.89
CA ILE A 233 -9.55 -19.56 -11.87
C ILE A 233 -8.66 -18.41 -11.39
N LEU A 234 -7.91 -17.79 -12.30
CA LEU A 234 -7.01 -16.67 -11.98
C LEU A 234 -7.78 -15.39 -11.70
N GLY A 235 -8.85 -15.11 -12.45
CA GLY A 235 -9.67 -13.92 -12.27
C GLY A 235 -10.31 -13.84 -10.88
N ASP A 236 -10.99 -14.90 -10.45
CA ASP A 236 -11.68 -14.93 -9.15
C ASP A 236 -10.67 -15.02 -8.00
N LEU A 237 -9.58 -15.77 -8.18
CA LEU A 237 -8.50 -15.85 -7.19
C LEU A 237 -7.82 -14.49 -6.97
N LEU A 238 -7.51 -13.77 -8.05
CA LEU A 238 -6.92 -12.44 -7.97
C LEU A 238 -7.86 -11.48 -7.26
N VAL A 239 -9.13 -11.41 -7.68
CA VAL A 239 -10.15 -10.52 -7.10
C VAL A 239 -10.31 -10.75 -5.60
N THR A 240 -10.27 -12.02 -5.17
CA THR A 240 -10.41 -12.39 -3.76
C THR A 240 -9.31 -11.79 -2.89
N HIS A 241 -8.09 -11.67 -3.43
CA HIS A 241 -6.93 -11.16 -2.68
C HIS A 241 -6.72 -9.64 -2.83
N LEU A 242 -7.57 -8.94 -3.57
CA LEU A 242 -7.51 -7.49 -3.64
C LEU A 242 -8.04 -6.86 -2.36
N ASP A 243 -7.40 -5.79 -1.90
CA ASP A 243 -7.98 -4.98 -0.85
C ASP A 243 -9.28 -4.31 -1.35
N PRO A 244 -10.18 -3.89 -0.45
CA PRO A 244 -11.53 -3.48 -0.87
C PRO A 244 -11.54 -2.19 -1.71
N ASP A 245 -10.52 -1.33 -1.57
CA ASP A 245 -10.36 -0.13 -2.39
C ASP A 245 -9.76 -0.42 -3.78
N LEU A 246 -8.76 -1.30 -3.86
CA LEU A 246 -8.19 -1.81 -5.09
C LEU A 246 -9.24 -2.58 -5.89
N TYR A 247 -10.16 -3.29 -5.23
CA TYR A 247 -11.27 -3.94 -5.90
C TYR A 247 -12.16 -2.93 -6.66
N LEU A 248 -12.44 -1.76 -6.09
CA LEU A 248 -13.22 -0.73 -6.78
C LEU A 248 -12.53 -0.27 -8.06
N GLU A 249 -11.22 -0.03 -8.00
CA GLU A 249 -10.46 0.38 -9.17
C GLU A 249 -10.25 -0.75 -10.17
N TRP A 250 -10.12 -1.98 -9.69
CA TRP A 250 -10.09 -3.16 -10.54
C TRP A 250 -11.36 -3.26 -11.38
N ARG A 251 -12.53 -2.92 -10.83
CA ARG A 251 -13.79 -2.89 -11.61
C ARG A 251 -13.76 -1.80 -12.68
N GLU A 252 -13.23 -0.62 -12.37
CA GLU A 252 -13.07 0.47 -13.34
C GLU A 252 -12.12 0.05 -14.46
N TRP A 253 -10.94 -0.46 -14.10
CA TRP A 253 -9.96 -0.98 -15.05
C TRP A 253 -10.51 -2.15 -15.89
N ARG A 254 -11.27 -3.07 -15.28
CA ARG A 254 -11.92 -4.19 -16.00
C ARG A 254 -12.93 -3.67 -17.02
N SER A 255 -13.63 -2.57 -16.72
CA SER A 255 -14.51 -1.90 -17.69
C SER A 255 -13.72 -1.39 -18.90
N ASP A 256 -12.57 -0.79 -18.68
CA ASP A 256 -11.71 -0.29 -19.75
C ASP A 256 -11.04 -1.42 -20.54
N PHE A 257 -10.63 -2.49 -19.86
CA PHE A 257 -10.18 -3.73 -20.48
C PHE A 257 -11.26 -4.30 -21.42
N ASN A 258 -12.52 -4.35 -20.98
CA ASN A 258 -13.62 -4.83 -21.83
C ASN A 258 -13.81 -3.98 -23.10
N LYS A 259 -13.55 -2.66 -23.05
CA LYS A 259 -13.61 -1.78 -24.22
C LYS A 259 -12.42 -1.98 -25.17
N ALA A 260 -11.29 -2.43 -24.63
CA ALA A 260 -10.06 -2.73 -25.36
C ALA A 260 -10.12 -4.06 -26.15
N LEU A 261 -11.09 -4.92 -25.85
CA LEU A 261 -11.28 -6.19 -26.55
C LEU A 261 -11.74 -6.00 -28.00
N ILE A 262 -11.36 -6.95 -28.85
CA ILE A 262 -11.91 -7.10 -30.19
C ILE A 262 -13.38 -7.58 -30.05
N PRO A 263 -14.33 -7.01 -30.80
CA PRO A 263 -15.74 -7.44 -30.73
C PRO A 263 -15.90 -8.94 -30.99
N GLY A 264 -16.77 -9.61 -30.21
CA GLY A 264 -17.08 -11.03 -30.37
C GLY A 264 -16.37 -11.97 -29.40
N TYR A 265 -15.34 -11.52 -28.68
CA TYR A 265 -14.71 -12.31 -27.62
C TYR A 265 -15.51 -12.27 -26.32
N ASP A 266 -15.54 -13.40 -25.60
CA ASP A 266 -16.08 -13.43 -24.24
C ASP A 266 -15.16 -12.68 -23.27
N LYS A 267 -15.76 -11.79 -22.48
CA LYS A 267 -15.05 -10.87 -21.58
C LYS A 267 -14.35 -11.62 -20.44
N SER A 268 -14.99 -12.67 -19.92
CA SER A 268 -14.45 -13.45 -18.81
C SER A 268 -13.26 -14.28 -19.25
N GLN A 269 -13.41 -15.00 -20.37
CA GLN A 269 -12.33 -15.79 -20.97
C GLN A 269 -11.15 -14.93 -21.43
N ALA A 270 -11.42 -13.74 -21.98
CA ALA A 270 -10.36 -12.82 -22.37
C ALA A 270 -9.53 -12.32 -21.18
N LEU A 271 -10.18 -12.03 -20.04
CA LEU A 271 -9.49 -11.63 -18.81
C LEU A 271 -8.63 -12.78 -18.28
N GLU A 272 -9.19 -13.99 -18.23
CA GLU A 272 -8.47 -15.18 -17.79
C GLU A 272 -7.24 -15.43 -18.67
N ARG A 273 -7.41 -15.33 -20.00
CA ARG A 273 -6.32 -15.44 -20.96
C ARG A 273 -5.24 -14.38 -20.76
N LEU A 274 -5.61 -13.12 -20.51
CA LEU A 274 -4.65 -12.06 -20.19
C LEU A 274 -3.83 -12.42 -18.95
N LEU A 275 -4.50 -12.78 -17.84
CA LEU A 275 -3.83 -13.14 -16.59
C LEU A 275 -2.90 -14.34 -16.77
N TYR A 276 -3.36 -15.35 -17.51
CA TYR A 276 -2.57 -16.54 -17.80
C TYR A 276 -1.34 -16.24 -18.66
N ILE A 277 -1.45 -15.42 -19.70
CA ILE A 277 -0.30 -14.99 -20.51
C ILE A 277 0.74 -14.26 -19.65
N LEU A 278 0.29 -13.37 -18.75
CA LEU A 278 1.17 -12.66 -17.84
C LEU A 278 1.81 -13.58 -16.79
N TYR A 279 1.08 -14.60 -16.36
CA TYR A 279 1.58 -15.67 -15.49
C TYR A 279 2.68 -16.48 -16.18
N LEU A 280 2.45 -16.96 -17.40
CA LEU A 280 3.45 -17.71 -18.19
C LEU A 280 4.71 -16.89 -18.46
N HIS A 281 4.56 -15.59 -18.67
CA HIS A 281 5.70 -14.69 -18.79
C HIS A 281 6.45 -14.51 -17.45
N ASN A 282 5.76 -14.57 -16.31
CA ASN A 282 6.38 -14.47 -14.99
C ASN A 282 7.18 -15.74 -14.62
N GLU A 283 6.75 -16.90 -15.11
CA GLU A 283 7.43 -18.19 -14.93
C GLU A 283 8.48 -18.49 -16.03
N ASP A 284 8.88 -17.48 -16.82
CA ASP A 284 9.85 -17.58 -17.92
C ASP A 284 9.50 -18.59 -19.03
N VAL A 285 8.24 -19.06 -19.09
CA VAL A 285 7.73 -19.96 -20.14
C VAL A 285 7.50 -19.21 -21.45
N LEU A 286 7.03 -17.95 -21.35
CA LEU A 286 6.74 -17.09 -22.50
C LEU A 286 7.73 -15.92 -22.56
N THR A 287 8.44 -15.78 -23.68
CA THR A 287 9.38 -14.67 -23.91
C THR A 287 8.65 -13.32 -24.04
N THR A 288 9.24 -12.24 -23.55
CA THR A 288 8.66 -10.88 -23.58
C THR A 288 8.20 -10.43 -24.96
N GLN A 289 8.89 -10.83 -26.04
CA GLN A 289 8.51 -10.46 -27.42
C GLN A 289 7.23 -11.17 -27.90
N LYS A 290 6.93 -12.35 -27.38
CA LYS A 290 5.75 -13.15 -27.78
C LYS A 290 4.47 -12.69 -27.09
N VAL A 291 4.57 -12.09 -25.92
CA VAL A 291 3.37 -11.70 -25.18
C VAL A 291 2.51 -10.65 -25.92
N PRO A 292 3.05 -9.54 -26.48
CA PRO A 292 2.21 -8.61 -27.24
C PRO A 292 1.55 -9.26 -28.45
N VAL A 293 2.20 -10.27 -29.06
CA VAL A 293 1.66 -11.05 -30.18
C VAL A 293 0.45 -11.87 -29.71
N GLU A 294 0.57 -12.58 -28.58
CA GLU A 294 -0.53 -13.35 -27.99
C GLU A 294 -1.70 -12.47 -27.54
N LEU A 295 -1.42 -11.28 -26.99
CA LEU A 295 -2.44 -10.33 -26.58
C LEU A 295 -3.18 -9.71 -27.77
N ALA A 296 -2.48 -9.47 -28.89
CA ALA A 296 -3.06 -8.92 -30.11
C ALA A 296 -4.13 -9.82 -30.77
N ILE A 297 -4.20 -11.10 -30.38
CA ILE A 297 -5.21 -12.04 -30.87
C ILE A 297 -6.63 -11.64 -30.41
N PHE A 298 -6.76 -11.06 -29.22
CA PHE A 298 -8.07 -10.75 -28.62
C PHE A 298 -8.20 -9.29 -28.14
N MET A 299 -7.10 -8.53 -28.08
CA MET A 299 -7.08 -7.11 -27.73
C MET A 299 -6.68 -6.25 -28.92
N LYS A 300 -7.24 -5.03 -29.00
CA LYS A 300 -6.82 -4.01 -29.97
C LYS A 300 -5.37 -3.60 -29.70
N GLN A 301 -4.53 -3.56 -30.74
CA GLN A 301 -3.10 -3.31 -30.59
C GLN A 301 -2.77 -1.96 -29.93
N ASN A 302 -3.51 -0.89 -30.27
CA ASN A 302 -3.36 0.42 -29.65
C ASN A 302 -3.73 0.40 -28.15
N SER A 303 -4.69 -0.42 -27.77
CA SER A 303 -5.14 -0.55 -26.38
C SER A 303 -4.17 -1.36 -25.52
N ILE A 304 -3.41 -2.29 -26.08
CA ILE A 304 -2.35 -3.01 -25.35
C ILE A 304 -1.32 -2.01 -24.82
N ARG A 305 -0.89 -1.06 -25.67
CA ARG A 305 0.09 -0.04 -25.28
C ARG A 305 -0.46 0.86 -24.18
N GLY A 306 -1.64 1.43 -24.38
CA GLY A 306 -2.25 2.34 -23.40
C GLY A 306 -2.60 1.66 -22.07
N LEU A 307 -3.12 0.44 -22.12
CA LEU A 307 -3.64 -0.22 -20.91
C LEU A 307 -2.56 -0.98 -20.13
N LEU A 308 -1.60 -1.62 -20.79
CA LEU A 308 -0.64 -2.52 -20.13
C LEU A 308 0.79 -1.97 -20.07
N LEU A 309 1.21 -1.10 -21.00
CA LEU A 309 2.60 -0.64 -21.10
C LEU A 309 2.83 0.75 -20.49
N GLU A 310 1.80 1.56 -20.30
CA GLU A 310 1.92 2.86 -19.63
C GLU A 310 2.21 2.71 -18.13
N GLU A 311 3.27 3.34 -17.64
CA GLU A 311 3.72 3.22 -16.25
C GLU A 311 2.77 3.93 -15.25
N ASP A 312 2.03 4.93 -15.72
CA ASP A 312 1.08 5.70 -14.92
C ASP A 312 -0.20 4.92 -14.62
N ASN A 313 -0.55 3.93 -15.45
CA ASN A 313 -1.69 3.07 -15.17
C ASN A 313 -1.41 2.25 -13.89
N ARG A 314 -2.41 2.25 -12.99
CA ARG A 314 -2.30 1.53 -11.71
C ARG A 314 -2.24 0.01 -11.91
N PHE A 315 -2.91 -0.51 -12.94
CA PHE A 315 -2.91 -1.91 -13.35
C PHE A 315 -2.22 -2.07 -14.71
N ASN A 316 -0.92 -1.80 -14.73
CA ASN A 316 -0.04 -2.11 -15.86
C ASN A 316 0.49 -3.55 -15.77
N TRP A 317 1.18 -4.00 -16.81
CA TRP A 317 1.78 -5.32 -16.91
C TRP A 317 2.51 -5.77 -15.64
N ARG A 318 3.47 -4.96 -15.16
CA ARG A 318 4.31 -5.31 -14.00
C ARG A 318 3.47 -5.42 -12.73
N THR A 319 2.52 -4.52 -12.56
CA THR A 319 1.63 -4.55 -11.39
C THR A 319 0.67 -5.73 -11.43
N LEU A 320 0.17 -6.14 -12.60
CA LEU A 320 -0.66 -7.33 -12.77
C LEU A 320 0.13 -8.61 -12.46
N GLN A 321 1.35 -8.74 -12.98
CA GLN A 321 2.23 -9.86 -12.62
C GLN A 321 2.50 -9.94 -11.12
N ARG A 322 2.67 -8.78 -10.47
CA ARG A 322 2.81 -8.73 -9.02
C ARG A 322 1.54 -9.16 -8.28
N LEU A 323 0.36 -8.79 -8.76
CA LEU A 323 -0.91 -9.25 -8.17
C LEU A 323 -1.09 -10.76 -8.32
N ILE A 324 -0.72 -11.32 -9.48
CA ILE A 324 -0.70 -12.77 -9.71
C ILE A 324 0.28 -13.45 -8.74
N SER A 325 1.50 -12.93 -8.63
CA SER A 325 2.53 -13.46 -7.71
C SER A 325 2.07 -13.37 -6.25
N HIS A 326 1.39 -12.29 -5.88
CA HIS A 326 0.78 -12.13 -4.56
C HIS A 326 -0.31 -13.20 -4.32
N ALA A 327 -1.23 -13.38 -5.26
CA ALA A 327 -2.25 -14.42 -5.17
C ALA A 327 -1.63 -15.84 -5.08
N LYS A 328 -0.54 -16.10 -5.82
CA LYS A 328 0.22 -17.37 -5.77
C LYS A 328 0.87 -17.60 -4.40
N ALA A 329 1.41 -16.55 -3.78
CA ALA A 329 1.99 -16.65 -2.45
C ALA A 329 0.95 -17.00 -1.37
N TRP A 330 -0.29 -16.55 -1.53
CA TRP A 330 -1.39 -16.85 -0.61
C TRP A 330 -2.05 -18.20 -0.89
N GLN A 331 -2.25 -18.58 -2.15
CA GLN A 331 -2.89 -19.84 -2.54
C GLN A 331 -2.02 -20.61 -3.56
N PRO A 332 -0.90 -21.22 -3.12
CA PRO A 332 0.00 -21.93 -4.03
C PRO A 332 -0.66 -23.14 -4.70
N SER A 333 -1.54 -23.85 -3.99
CA SER A 333 -2.22 -25.06 -4.48
C SER A 333 -3.06 -24.84 -5.74
N ALA A 334 -3.68 -23.67 -5.89
CA ALA A 334 -4.45 -23.32 -7.08
C ALA A 334 -3.55 -23.16 -8.31
N PHE A 335 -2.35 -22.59 -8.13
CA PHE A 335 -1.37 -22.45 -9.20
C PHE A 335 -0.69 -23.78 -9.54
N ASP A 336 -0.39 -24.62 -8.55
CA ASP A 336 0.10 -25.98 -8.79
C ASP A 336 -0.90 -26.81 -9.62
N LEU A 337 -2.20 -26.63 -9.38
CA LEU A 337 -3.25 -27.27 -10.18
C LEU A 337 -3.26 -26.75 -11.62
N LEU A 338 -3.14 -25.42 -11.81
CA LEU A 338 -3.03 -24.83 -13.15
C LEU A 338 -1.81 -25.37 -13.92
N ASP A 339 -0.65 -25.41 -13.28
CA ASP A 339 0.60 -25.89 -13.89
C ASP A 339 0.49 -27.38 -14.27
N ARG A 340 -0.13 -28.20 -13.41
CA ARG A 340 -0.40 -29.62 -13.71
C ARG A 340 -1.35 -29.77 -14.89
N LEU A 341 -2.47 -29.04 -14.91
CA LEU A 341 -3.41 -29.08 -16.04
C LEU A 341 -2.73 -28.70 -17.35
N GLN A 342 -1.86 -27.69 -17.33
CA GLN A 342 -1.07 -27.30 -18.50
C GLN A 342 -0.14 -28.43 -18.95
N ASN A 343 0.64 -29.01 -18.03
CA ASN A 343 1.57 -30.09 -18.34
C ASN A 343 0.85 -31.34 -18.85
N ASP A 344 -0.32 -31.67 -18.28
CA ASP A 344 -1.14 -32.80 -18.71
C ASP A 344 -1.73 -32.57 -20.13
N LEU A 345 -2.15 -31.34 -20.44
CA LEU A 345 -2.60 -30.95 -21.79
C LEU A 345 -1.47 -31.03 -22.82
N LEU A 346 -0.27 -30.51 -22.48
CA LEU A 346 0.90 -30.54 -23.36
C LEU A 346 1.42 -31.96 -23.58
N SER A 347 1.32 -32.83 -22.57
CA SER A 347 1.74 -34.24 -22.67
C SER A 347 0.70 -35.15 -23.33
N GLY A 348 -0.46 -34.61 -23.73
CA GLY A 348 -1.46 -35.35 -24.51
C GLY A 348 -2.08 -36.54 -23.78
N ARG A 349 -2.13 -36.49 -22.44
CA ARG A 349 -2.62 -37.64 -21.64
C ARG A 349 -4.10 -37.93 -21.95
N PRO A 350 -4.45 -39.13 -22.45
CA PRO A 350 -5.81 -39.46 -22.89
C PRO A 350 -6.85 -39.52 -21.76
N GLU A 351 -6.42 -39.56 -20.50
CA GLU A 351 -7.28 -39.55 -19.32
C GLU A 351 -8.08 -38.24 -19.18
N LEU A 352 -7.49 -37.10 -19.56
CA LEU A 352 -8.17 -35.78 -19.55
C LEU A 352 -9.42 -35.73 -20.44
N ILE A 353 -9.43 -36.48 -21.54
CA ILE A 353 -10.53 -36.49 -22.52
C ILE A 353 -11.64 -37.46 -22.10
N ARG A 354 -11.32 -38.47 -21.26
CA ARG A 354 -12.20 -39.61 -20.98
C ARG A 354 -12.92 -39.54 -19.63
N SER A 355 -12.37 -38.86 -18.62
CA SER A 355 -13.01 -38.77 -17.30
C SER A 355 -13.90 -37.53 -17.15
N LYS A 356 -15.17 -37.72 -16.78
CA LYS A 356 -16.15 -36.63 -16.54
C LYS A 356 -15.84 -35.80 -15.28
N TRP A 357 -15.07 -36.34 -14.34
CA TRP A 357 -14.68 -35.70 -13.09
C TRP A 357 -13.32 -36.24 -12.65
N ARG A 358 -12.48 -35.35 -12.08
CA ARG A 358 -11.18 -35.67 -11.47
C ARG A 358 -11.13 -35.01 -10.11
N MET A 359 -10.78 -35.79 -9.09
CA MET A 359 -10.46 -35.28 -7.76
C MET A 359 -8.95 -35.02 -7.73
N ASP A 360 -8.53 -33.77 -7.58
CA ASP A 360 -7.11 -33.43 -7.44
C ASP A 360 -6.76 -33.32 -5.95
N VAL A 361 -5.66 -33.97 -5.57
CA VAL A 361 -5.18 -34.07 -4.19
C VAL A 361 -4.47 -32.77 -3.75
N SER A 362 -4.21 -31.83 -4.67
CA SER A 362 -3.59 -30.54 -4.30
C SER A 362 -4.52 -29.58 -3.55
N ILE A 363 -5.84 -29.81 -3.59
CA ILE A 363 -6.81 -29.05 -2.79
C ILE A 363 -6.97 -29.75 -1.44
N ASP A 364 -5.92 -29.74 -0.61
CA ASP A 364 -5.97 -30.35 0.73
C ASP A 364 -5.57 -29.35 1.84
N GLU A 365 -6.17 -29.58 3.00
CA GLU A 365 -6.47 -28.72 4.15
C GLU A 365 -5.36 -27.79 4.67
N LYS A 366 -5.30 -26.54 4.20
CA LYS A 366 -4.84 -25.38 5.02
C LYS A 366 -5.56 -24.11 4.59
N SER A 367 -6.83 -23.96 4.97
CA SER A 367 -7.51 -22.67 5.06
C SER A 367 -7.25 -22.02 6.42
#